data_AF-A0A2E4IFJ3-F1
#
_entry.id   AF-A0A2E4IFJ3-F1
#
_cell.length_a   1.000
_cell.length_b   1.000
_cell.length_c   1.000
_cell.angle_alpha   90.00
_cell.angle_beta   90.00
_cell.angle_gamma   90.00
#
_symmetry.space_group_name_H-M   'P 1'
#
loop_
_entity.id
_entity.type
_entity.pdbx_description
1 polymer ?
#
loop_
_entity_poly.entity_id
_entity_poly.type
_entity_poly.pdbx_seq_one_letter_code
_entity_poly.pdbx_strand_id
1 'polypeptide(L)'
;MVVKDPLIKGKIIPGLFLLESTGFNGLKDIEDHKTKFGVQIVPLRERLQADDDICYYRKLNQEQTPEFIDLYNKAYAIVKDKPYDINPSDWCKAEYDIKKGNIHKTNTFFCSALVSFLLAALNIIPQTTDWTIMRPKDLGTEPNTRLHISHLDPEIKINPIN
;
A
#
# COMPACT_ATOMS: atom_id res chain seq x y z
N MET A 1 0.31 1.56 2.84
CA MET A 1 0.92 2.90 2.67
C MET A 1 0.32 3.84 3.71
N VAL A 2 1.16 4.52 4.50
CA VAL A 2 0.68 5.51 5.46
C VAL A 2 0.35 6.82 4.73
N VAL A 3 -0.79 7.41 5.07
CA VAL A 3 -1.31 8.63 4.46
C VAL A 3 -1.65 9.61 5.57
N LYS A 4 -1.26 10.87 5.40
CA LYS A 4 -1.60 11.97 6.31
C LYS A 4 -2.70 12.81 5.69
N ASP A 5 -3.72 13.14 6.47
CA ASP A 5 -4.80 14.06 6.12
C ASP A 5 -5.47 13.77 4.74
N PRO A 6 -5.93 12.53 4.46
CA PRO A 6 -6.44 12.15 3.14
C PRO A 6 -7.71 12.92 2.74
N LEU A 7 -7.88 13.13 1.43
CA LEU A 7 -9.09 13.67 0.83
C LEU A 7 -10.12 12.55 0.60
N ILE A 8 -11.17 12.53 1.42
CA ILE A 8 -12.25 11.55 1.34
C ILE A 8 -13.56 12.26 1.02
N LYS A 9 -14.21 11.89 -0.09
CA LYS A 9 -15.49 12.47 -0.54
C LYS A 9 -15.52 14.01 -0.52
N GLY A 10 -14.42 14.63 -0.95
CA GLY A 10 -14.27 16.09 -1.01
C GLY A 10 -13.94 16.77 0.32
N LYS A 11 -13.64 16.01 1.38
CA LYS A 11 -13.24 16.54 2.70
C LYS A 11 -11.88 16.01 3.11
N ILE A 12 -11.04 16.87 3.65
CA ILE A 12 -9.78 16.48 4.29
C ILE A 12 -10.12 15.88 5.65
N ILE A 13 -9.69 14.64 5.89
CA ILE A 13 -9.89 13.95 7.16
C ILE A 13 -8.58 14.03 7.96
N PRO A 14 -8.49 14.82 9.05
CA PRO A 14 -7.25 15.01 9.76
C PRO A 14 -6.79 13.74 10.48
N GLY A 15 -5.49 13.44 10.42
CA GLY A 15 -4.87 12.31 11.12
C GLY A 15 -3.88 11.50 10.27
N LEU A 16 -3.48 10.36 10.82
CA LEU A 16 -2.66 9.36 10.13
C LEU A 16 -3.47 8.09 9.88
N PHE A 17 -3.43 7.63 8.64
CA PHE A 17 -4.22 6.51 8.17
C PHE A 17 -3.34 5.50 7.45
N LEU A 18 -3.75 4.24 7.44
CA LEU A 18 -3.14 3.20 6.64
C LEU A 18 -4.07 2.86 5.48
N LEU A 19 -3.59 3.07 4.25
CA LEU A 19 -4.15 2.51 3.04
C LEU A 19 -3.53 1.11 2.84
N GLU A 20 -4.31 0.06 2.99
CA GLU A 20 -3.86 -1.33 2.91
C GLU A 20 -4.80 -2.17 2.03
N SER A 21 -4.28 -3.28 1.51
CA SER A 21 -5.11 -4.37 1.00
C SER A 21 -4.91 -5.56 1.92
N THR A 22 -5.99 -6.03 2.54
CA THR A 22 -5.93 -7.05 3.61
C THR A 22 -7.18 -7.93 3.63
N GLY A 23 -7.10 -9.04 4.37
CA GLY A 23 -8.26 -9.86 4.70
C GLY A 23 -9.19 -9.20 5.72
N PHE A 24 -10.16 -9.96 6.24
CA PHE A 24 -11.03 -9.45 7.30
C PHE A 24 -10.24 -9.24 8.60
N ASN A 25 -10.10 -7.98 9.02
CA ASN A 25 -9.41 -7.59 10.26
C ASN A 25 -10.33 -6.88 11.28
N GLY A 26 -11.63 -6.78 11.00
CA GLY A 26 -12.62 -6.14 11.88
C GLY A 26 -12.55 -4.61 11.94
N LEU A 27 -11.52 -3.99 11.36
CA LEU A 27 -11.42 -2.54 11.24
C LEU A 27 -12.48 -2.00 10.27
N LYS A 28 -12.85 -0.74 10.46
CA LYS A 28 -13.83 -0.05 9.63
C LYS A 28 -13.13 0.98 8.76
N ASP A 29 -13.39 0.91 7.46
CA ASP A 29 -12.89 1.89 6.52
C ASP A 29 -13.43 3.29 6.85
N ILE A 30 -12.59 4.32 6.75
CA ILE A 30 -12.97 5.69 7.13
C ILE A 30 -13.98 6.34 6.16
N GLU A 31 -14.12 5.83 4.94
CA GLU A 31 -15.01 6.39 3.93
C GLU A 31 -16.46 5.90 4.07
N ASP A 32 -16.67 4.61 4.34
CA ASP A 32 -18.00 3.98 4.39
C ASP A 32 -18.33 3.27 5.70
N HIS A 33 -17.38 3.23 6.64
CA HIS A 33 -17.51 2.59 7.96
C HIS A 33 -17.83 1.08 7.91
N LYS A 34 -17.50 0.42 6.78
CA LYS A 34 -17.66 -1.03 6.62
C LYS A 34 -16.33 -1.73 6.80
N THR A 35 -16.39 -2.99 7.24
CA THR A 35 -15.26 -3.91 7.15
C THR A 35 -15.15 -4.42 5.72
N LYS A 36 -13.95 -4.42 5.16
CA LYS A 36 -13.68 -4.80 3.77
C LYS A 36 -12.73 -5.99 3.71
N PHE A 37 -12.84 -6.76 2.63
CA PHE A 37 -11.87 -7.78 2.24
C PHE A 37 -11.19 -7.31 0.95
N GLY A 38 -10.04 -6.64 1.11
CA GLY A 38 -9.36 -5.92 0.05
C GLY A 38 -8.87 -4.56 0.49
N VAL A 39 -8.89 -3.61 -0.44
CA VAL A 39 -8.38 -2.26 -0.24
C VAL A 39 -9.30 -1.49 0.70
N GLN A 40 -8.71 -0.99 1.78
CA GLN A 40 -9.36 -0.13 2.75
C GLN A 40 -8.41 0.95 3.26
N ILE A 41 -8.97 2.02 3.79
CA ILE A 41 -8.23 3.05 4.51
C ILE A 41 -8.74 3.14 5.96
N VAL A 42 -7.86 2.92 6.93
CA VAL A 42 -8.20 2.79 8.36
C VAL A 42 -7.30 3.70 9.21
N PRO A 43 -7.72 4.10 10.44
CA PRO A 43 -6.86 4.84 11.35
C PRO A 43 -5.58 4.06 11.67
N LEU A 44 -4.41 4.69 11.48
CA LEU A 44 -3.12 4.00 11.66
C LEU A 44 -2.96 3.49 13.10
N ARG A 45 -3.39 4.28 14.10
CA ARG A 45 -3.30 3.92 15.51
C ARG A 45 -4.08 2.64 15.82
N GLU A 46 -5.32 2.53 15.34
CA GLU A 46 -6.15 1.34 15.57
C GLU A 46 -5.53 0.10 14.92
N ARG A 47 -4.98 0.26 13.70
CA ARG A 47 -4.30 -0.82 12.99
C ARG A 47 -3.05 -1.31 13.71
N LEU A 48 -2.27 -0.41 14.33
CA LEU A 48 -1.05 -0.75 15.07
C LEU A 48 -1.34 -1.34 16.47
N GLN A 49 -2.55 -1.15 17.01
CA GLN A 49 -2.97 -1.72 18.30
C GLN A 49 -3.61 -3.10 18.17
N ALA A 50 -4.01 -3.50 16.96
CA ALA A 50 -4.77 -4.72 16.73
C ALA A 50 -3.93 -6.01 16.85
N ASP A 51 -2.61 -5.92 16.74
CA ASP A 51 -1.70 -7.07 16.67
C ASP A 51 -0.48 -6.88 17.60
N ASP A 52 0.05 -7.98 18.16
CA ASP A 52 1.33 -8.02 18.89
C ASP A 52 2.56 -7.97 17.94
N ASP A 53 2.38 -7.44 16.74
CA ASP A 53 3.33 -7.53 15.64
C ASP A 53 4.48 -6.51 15.75
N ILE A 54 5.65 -6.94 15.27
CA ILE A 54 6.79 -6.03 15.10
C ILE A 54 6.57 -5.21 13.82
N CYS A 55 6.27 -3.93 13.99
CA CYS A 55 6.07 -3.01 12.89
C CYS A 55 7.35 -2.23 12.54
N TYR A 56 7.58 -2.02 11.25
CA TYR A 56 8.62 -1.14 10.72
C TYR A 56 7.97 -0.11 9.80
N TYR A 57 8.58 1.08 9.72
CA TYR A 57 8.20 2.07 8.72
C TYR A 57 9.42 2.58 7.96
N ARG A 58 9.17 3.03 6.74
CA ARG A 58 10.11 3.75 5.89
C ARG A 58 9.45 5.07 5.50
N LYS A 59 10.15 6.18 5.72
CA LYS A 59 9.63 7.50 5.35
C LYS A 59 9.89 7.75 3.87
N LEU A 60 8.88 8.26 3.17
CA LEU A 60 9.01 8.74 1.81
C LEU A 60 9.52 10.18 1.81
N ASN A 61 10.72 10.38 1.27
CA ASN A 61 11.35 11.68 1.04
C ASN A 61 10.94 12.21 -0.34
N GLN A 62 9.66 12.55 -0.45
CA GLN A 62 9.08 13.16 -1.64
C GLN A 62 8.35 14.44 -1.24
N GLU A 63 8.63 15.52 -1.97
CA GLU A 63 7.89 16.77 -1.81
C GLU A 63 6.41 16.57 -2.19
N GLN A 64 5.52 16.94 -1.28
CA GLN A 64 4.07 16.79 -1.42
C GLN A 64 3.48 17.99 -2.18
N THR A 65 3.96 18.22 -3.41
CA THR A 65 3.46 19.32 -4.25
C THR A 65 1.99 19.08 -4.62
N PRO A 66 1.25 20.11 -5.08
CA PRO A 66 -0.13 19.93 -5.57
C PRO A 66 -0.25 18.85 -6.65
N GLU A 67 0.74 18.72 -7.53
CA GLU A 67 0.80 17.69 -8.57
C GLU A 67 0.96 16.29 -7.97
N PHE A 68 1.80 16.15 -6.94
CA PHE A 68 1.96 14.89 -6.23
C PHE A 68 0.66 14.46 -5.53
N ILE A 69 -0.01 15.42 -4.89
CA ILE A 69 -1.30 15.19 -4.22
C ILE A 69 -2.38 14.80 -5.24
N ASP A 70 -2.40 15.42 -6.42
CA ASP A 70 -3.31 15.06 -7.51
C ASP A 70 -3.05 13.64 -8.04
N LEU A 71 -1.78 13.26 -8.25
CA LEU A 71 -1.41 11.88 -8.61
C LEU A 71 -1.86 10.89 -7.55
N TYR A 72 -1.66 11.19 -6.27
CA TYR A 72 -2.14 10.38 -5.17
C TYR A 72 -3.66 10.20 -5.21
N ASN A 73 -4.43 11.29 -5.34
CA ASN A 73 -5.89 11.23 -5.37
C ASN A 73 -6.41 10.42 -6.57
N LYS A 74 -5.77 10.54 -7.73
CA LYS A 74 -6.08 9.72 -8.92
C LYS A 74 -5.78 8.24 -8.67
N ALA A 75 -4.61 7.92 -8.08
CA ALA A 75 -4.24 6.55 -7.75
C ALA A 75 -5.19 5.95 -6.70
N TYR A 76 -5.54 6.71 -5.67
CA TYR A 76 -6.50 6.32 -4.64
C TYR A 76 -7.87 6.01 -5.22
N ALA A 77 -8.38 6.85 -6.14
CA ALA A 77 -9.65 6.63 -6.83
C ALA A 77 -9.66 5.33 -7.66
N ILE A 78 -8.50 4.87 -8.14
CA ILE A 78 -8.36 3.59 -8.86
C ILE A 78 -8.44 2.42 -7.88
N VAL A 79 -7.77 2.49 -6.72
CA VAL A 79 -7.62 1.34 -5.81
C VAL A 79 -8.73 1.22 -4.78
N LYS A 80 -9.46 2.30 -4.50
CA LYS A 80 -10.53 2.26 -3.50
C LYS A 80 -11.55 1.18 -3.82
N ASP A 81 -12.01 0.49 -2.77
CA ASP A 81 -12.99 -0.61 -2.82
C ASP A 81 -12.57 -1.80 -3.70
N LYS A 82 -11.30 -1.91 -4.11
CA LYS A 82 -10.84 -3.07 -4.87
C LYS A 82 -10.72 -4.30 -3.95
N PRO A 83 -11.20 -5.46 -4.38
CA PRO A 83 -11.11 -6.68 -3.58
C PRO A 83 -9.67 -7.17 -3.43
N TYR A 84 -9.43 -7.95 -2.38
CA TYR A 84 -8.15 -8.61 -2.16
C TYR A 84 -7.87 -9.61 -3.29
N ASP A 85 -6.62 -9.69 -3.75
CA ASP A 85 -6.22 -10.72 -4.71
C ASP A 85 -6.05 -12.06 -4.02
N ILE A 86 -7.04 -12.94 -4.19
CA ILE A 86 -7.06 -14.31 -3.64
C ILE A 86 -6.54 -15.36 -4.62
N ASN A 87 -6.01 -14.96 -5.78
CA ASN A 87 -5.53 -15.92 -6.78
C ASN A 87 -4.16 -16.49 -6.34
N PRO A 88 -4.08 -17.78 -5.94
CA PRO A 88 -2.81 -18.35 -5.47
C PRO A 88 -1.75 -18.36 -6.57
N SER A 89 -2.15 -18.38 -7.84
CA SER A 89 -1.23 -18.30 -8.97
C SER A 89 -0.44 -17.00 -8.96
N ASP A 90 -1.06 -15.86 -8.60
CA ASP A 90 -0.36 -14.58 -8.60
C ASP A 90 0.61 -14.46 -7.42
N TRP A 91 0.28 -15.06 -6.27
CA TRP A 91 1.22 -15.17 -5.15
C TRP A 91 2.43 -16.05 -5.51
N CYS A 92 2.21 -17.19 -6.18
CA CYS A 92 3.30 -18.03 -6.68
C CYS A 92 4.16 -17.28 -7.70
N LYS A 93 3.55 -16.56 -8.65
CA LYS A 93 4.29 -15.76 -9.64
C LYS A 93 5.12 -14.69 -8.94
N ALA A 94 4.59 -14.05 -7.91
CA ALA A 94 5.33 -13.08 -7.12
C ALA A 94 6.56 -13.74 -6.47
N GLU A 95 6.41 -14.90 -5.83
CA GLU A 95 7.54 -15.57 -5.19
C GLU A 95 8.64 -15.94 -6.19
N TYR A 96 8.26 -16.52 -7.35
CA TYR A 96 9.19 -17.05 -8.36
C TYR A 96 9.56 -16.08 -9.50
N ASP A 97 9.13 -14.81 -9.45
CA ASP A 97 9.36 -13.80 -10.51
C ASP A 97 8.83 -14.20 -11.90
N ILE A 98 7.68 -14.87 -11.94
CA ILE A 98 7.13 -15.38 -13.20
C ILE A 98 6.32 -14.29 -13.90
N LYS A 99 6.93 -13.68 -14.93
CA LYS A 99 6.32 -12.64 -15.77
C LYS A 99 5.36 -13.22 -16.83
N LYS A 100 4.26 -13.85 -16.37
CA LYS A 100 3.25 -14.44 -17.26
C LYS A 100 1.85 -13.93 -16.97
N GLY A 101 1.18 -13.46 -18.02
CA GLY A 101 -0.16 -12.90 -17.95
C GLY A 101 -0.15 -11.40 -17.63
N ASN A 102 -1.22 -10.90 -17.03
CA ASN A 102 -1.30 -9.49 -16.67
C ASN A 102 -0.51 -9.20 -15.38
N ILE A 103 0.61 -8.48 -15.52
CA ILE A 103 1.50 -8.06 -14.43
C ILE A 103 1.23 -6.63 -13.93
N HIS A 104 0.18 -6.00 -14.46
CA HIS A 104 -0.25 -4.62 -14.21
C HIS A 104 -1.74 -4.54 -13.86
N LYS A 105 -2.24 -5.49 -13.06
CA LYS A 105 -3.65 -5.53 -12.64
C LYS A 105 -4.05 -4.32 -11.80
N THR A 106 -5.31 -3.91 -11.96
CA THR A 106 -5.96 -2.83 -11.19
C THR A 106 -7.35 -3.20 -10.67
N ASN A 107 -7.82 -4.41 -10.94
CA ASN A 107 -9.11 -4.93 -10.50
C ASN A 107 -9.04 -5.65 -9.15
N THR A 108 -7.87 -6.14 -8.75
CA THR A 108 -7.58 -6.82 -7.48
C THR A 108 -6.17 -6.44 -7.02
N PHE A 109 -5.93 -6.45 -5.70
CA PHE A 109 -4.60 -6.25 -5.14
C PHE A 109 -4.39 -7.12 -3.91
N PHE A 110 -3.23 -7.77 -3.78
CA PHE A 110 -2.71 -8.18 -2.46
C PHE A 110 -1.80 -7.08 -1.90
N CYS A 111 -1.30 -7.26 -0.69
CA CYS A 111 -0.66 -6.21 0.10
C CYS A 111 0.47 -5.46 -0.63
N SER A 112 1.52 -6.15 -1.10
CA SER A 112 2.65 -5.50 -1.77
C SER A 112 2.29 -5.01 -3.17
N ALA A 113 1.40 -5.70 -3.89
CA ALA A 113 0.94 -5.24 -5.20
C ALA A 113 0.24 -3.87 -5.13
N LEU A 114 -0.56 -3.63 -4.08
CA LEU A 114 -1.17 -2.32 -3.84
C LEU A 114 -0.10 -1.24 -3.67
N VAL A 115 0.89 -1.47 -2.80
CA VAL A 115 1.93 -0.48 -2.51
C VAL A 115 2.80 -0.22 -3.74
N SER A 116 3.17 -1.26 -4.49
CA SER A 116 3.94 -1.12 -5.73
C SER A 116 3.16 -0.35 -6.81
N PHE A 117 1.86 -0.61 -6.95
CA PHE A 117 1.01 0.18 -7.85
C PHE A 117 0.99 1.66 -7.44
N LEU A 118 0.78 1.95 -6.15
CA LEU A 118 0.75 3.33 -5.65
C LEU A 118 2.08 4.04 -5.92
N LEU A 119 3.22 3.40 -5.62
CA LEU A 119 4.54 3.98 -5.88
C LEU A 119 4.78 4.22 -7.38
N ALA A 120 4.33 3.32 -8.26
CA ALA A 120 4.45 3.48 -9.71
C ALA A 120 3.56 4.62 -10.21
N ALA A 121 2.31 4.71 -9.74
CA ALA A 121 1.37 5.78 -10.09
C ALA A 121 1.83 7.16 -9.60
N LEU A 122 2.59 7.21 -8.51
CA LEU A 122 3.20 8.41 -7.93
C LEU A 122 4.56 8.76 -8.55
N ASN A 123 5.03 8.03 -9.56
CA ASN A 123 6.35 8.19 -10.18
C ASN A 123 7.54 8.03 -9.21
N ILE A 124 7.35 7.34 -8.08
CA ILE A 124 8.42 7.04 -7.12
C ILE A 124 9.29 5.87 -7.61
N ILE A 125 8.67 4.94 -8.33
CA ILE A 125 9.33 3.84 -9.05
C ILE A 125 8.86 3.86 -10.52
N PRO A 126 9.56 3.17 -11.44
CA PRO A 126 9.17 3.17 -12.85
C PRO A 126 7.73 2.73 -13.06
N GLN A 127 6.99 3.44 -13.92
CA GLN A 127 5.61 3.08 -14.28
C GLN A 127 5.51 1.70 -14.98
N THR A 128 6.63 1.19 -15.48
CA THR A 128 6.74 -0.16 -16.07
C THR A 128 6.90 -1.27 -15.02
N THR A 129 6.95 -0.94 -13.73
CA THR A 129 7.10 -1.94 -12.65
C THR A 129 6.00 -2.98 -12.69
N ASP A 130 6.36 -4.26 -12.60
CA ASP A 130 5.44 -5.41 -12.60
C ASP A 130 4.71 -5.56 -11.25
N TRP A 131 3.91 -4.56 -10.84
CA TRP A 131 3.39 -4.46 -9.47
C TRP A 131 2.53 -5.66 -9.05
N THR A 132 1.85 -6.34 -9.97
CA THR A 132 1.07 -7.54 -9.64
C THR A 132 1.92 -8.69 -9.10
N ILE A 133 3.22 -8.73 -9.36
CA ILE A 133 4.11 -9.82 -8.92
C ILE A 133 5.19 -9.34 -7.95
N MET A 134 5.00 -8.17 -7.33
CA MET A 134 5.95 -7.65 -6.36
C MET A 134 5.77 -8.32 -5.00
N ARG A 135 6.86 -8.75 -4.35
CA ARG A 135 6.81 -9.36 -3.01
C ARG A 135 6.92 -8.28 -1.93
N PRO A 136 6.46 -8.55 -0.70
CA PRO A 136 6.67 -7.64 0.42
C PRO A 136 8.14 -7.27 0.64
N LYS A 137 9.05 -8.25 0.60
CA LYS A 137 10.50 -8.02 0.77
C LYS A 137 11.13 -7.17 -0.33
N ASP A 138 10.48 -7.04 -1.49
CA ASP A 138 10.99 -6.15 -2.54
C ASP A 138 10.76 -4.66 -2.19
N LEU A 139 9.85 -4.38 -1.26
CA LEU A 139 9.57 -3.02 -0.74
C LEU A 139 10.34 -2.70 0.55
N GLY A 140 10.98 -3.70 1.17
CA GLY A 140 11.74 -3.56 2.41
C GLY A 140 13.23 -3.29 2.19
N THR A 141 14.06 -3.71 3.14
CA THR A 141 15.55 -3.58 3.09
C THR A 141 16.28 -4.92 3.02
N GLU A 142 15.56 -6.01 2.82
CA GLU A 142 16.12 -7.37 2.78
C GLU A 142 17.05 -7.58 1.57
N PRO A 143 18.01 -8.52 1.63
CA PRO A 143 18.82 -8.87 0.47
C PRO A 143 17.97 -9.43 -0.69
N ASN A 144 18.44 -9.23 -1.92
CA ASN A 144 17.79 -9.71 -3.16
C ASN A 144 16.42 -9.09 -3.44
N THR A 145 16.24 -7.80 -3.11
CA THR A 145 15.09 -7.02 -3.57
C THR A 145 15.12 -6.87 -5.10
N ARG A 146 13.93 -6.88 -5.70
CA ARG A 146 13.75 -6.56 -7.14
C ARG A 146 13.53 -5.07 -7.39
N LEU A 147 13.33 -4.28 -6.33
CA LEU A 147 13.17 -2.83 -6.41
C LEU A 147 14.27 -2.12 -5.62
N HIS A 148 14.79 -1.06 -6.23
CA HIS A 148 15.56 -0.05 -5.55
C HIS A 148 14.73 1.23 -5.48
N ILE A 149 14.42 1.70 -4.28
CA ILE A 149 13.53 2.84 -4.05
C ILE A 149 14.34 3.94 -3.33
N SER A 150 14.99 4.79 -4.11
CA SER A 150 15.89 5.85 -3.61
C SER A 150 15.20 6.90 -2.73
N HIS A 151 13.90 7.08 -2.89
CA HIS A 151 13.10 8.06 -2.14
C HIS A 151 12.73 7.59 -0.73
N LEU A 152 13.03 6.34 -0.34
CA LEU A 152 12.67 5.81 0.97
C LEU A 152 13.86 5.78 1.92
N ASP A 153 13.67 6.32 3.12
CA ASP A 153 14.59 6.13 4.25
C ASP A 153 14.77 4.63 4.59
N PRO A 154 15.83 4.28 5.35
CA PRO A 154 15.96 2.96 5.95
C PRO A 154 14.77 2.59 6.84
N GLU A 155 14.60 1.29 7.10
CA GLU A 155 13.55 0.78 7.99
C GLU A 155 13.81 1.17 9.45
N ILE A 156 12.79 1.73 10.07
CA ILE A 156 12.79 2.10 11.49
C ILE A 156 11.73 1.28 12.20
N LYS A 157 12.13 0.57 13.25
CA LYS A 157 11.21 -0.20 14.09
C LYS A 157 10.29 0.76 14.86
N ILE A 158 9.00 0.49 14.81
CA ILE A 158 7.99 1.15 15.64
C ILE A 158 7.97 0.44 17.00
N ASN A 159 8.12 1.20 18.08
CA ASN A 159 7.91 0.66 19.42
C ASN A 159 6.41 0.59 19.70
N PRO A 160 5.93 -0.45 20.41
CA PRO A 160 4.52 -0.55 20.80
C PRO A 160 4.05 0.76 21.45
N ILE A 161 2.86 1.20 21.06
CA ILE A 161 2.22 2.38 21.65
C ILE A 161 1.62 1.94 22.98
N ASN A 162 2.35 2.15 24.08
CA ASN A 162 1.84 2.00 25.44
C ASN A 162 0.68 2.96 25.73
#